data_AF-A0A914LK84-F1
#
_entry.id   AF-A0A914LK84-F1
#
_cell.length_a   1.000
_cell.length_b   1.000
_cell.length_c   1.000
_cell.angle_alpha   90.00
_cell.angle_beta   90.00
_cell.angle_gamma   90.00
#
_symmetry.space_group_name_H-M   'P 1'
#
loop_
_entity.id
_entity.type
_entity.pdbx_description
1 polymer ?
#
loop_
_entity_poly.entity_id
_entity_poly.type
_entity_poly.pdbx_seq_one_letter_code
_entity_poly.pdbx_strand_id
1 'polypeptide(L)'
;MCSSDSLDANKSNRYDLCKFWTSIGECKNNKDWMRDHCPVSCDVCTNGSSVCVDRHRLCDFWASMKECETNAVWMLVNCPRSCKLCKGASAKRAELGIFEESDCTFVSTHEDTTIRRTISTSDVRVSNNAFGCSPALTRPNCNKNLCYHLKFRTLDGSFIY
;
A
#
# COMPACT_ATOMS: atom_id res chain seq x y z
N MET A 1 -0.46 20.79 18.37
CA MET A 1 -1.04 19.52 17.88
C MET A 1 -1.43 19.73 16.43
N CYS A 2 -1.03 18.84 15.52
CA CYS A 2 -1.53 18.85 14.14
C CYS A 2 -2.93 18.22 14.15
N SER A 3 -3.90 18.98 14.64
CA SER A 3 -5.30 18.57 14.68
C SER A 3 -5.92 18.77 13.30
N SER A 4 -6.71 17.79 12.90
CA SER A 4 -7.36 17.63 11.60
C SER A 4 -8.59 18.51 11.42
N ASP A 5 -8.60 19.74 11.92
CA ASP A 5 -9.71 20.66 11.75
C ASP A 5 -9.19 22.07 11.46
N SER A 6 -9.83 22.72 10.48
CA SER A 6 -9.62 24.09 9.98
C SER A 6 -8.39 24.38 9.09
N LEU A 7 -8.65 24.35 7.77
CA LEU A 7 -8.32 25.42 6.82
C LEU A 7 -6.89 26.02 6.81
N ASP A 8 -5.82 25.23 6.76
CA ASP A 8 -4.51 25.71 6.26
C ASP A 8 -3.55 24.53 5.97
N ALA A 9 -3.59 23.98 4.77
CA ALA A 9 -2.78 22.83 4.37
C ALA A 9 -1.60 23.21 3.46
N ASN A 10 -0.79 24.20 3.87
CA ASN A 10 0.55 24.41 3.31
C ASN A 10 1.59 24.49 4.42
N LYS A 11 1.78 23.39 5.15
CA LYS A 11 2.91 23.27 6.07
C LYS A 11 4.11 22.74 5.29
N SER A 12 4.77 23.63 4.57
CA SER A 12 6.08 23.41 3.96
C SER A 12 7.19 23.82 4.93
N ASN A 13 8.41 23.35 4.66
CA ASN A 13 9.59 23.93 5.29
C ASN A 13 9.70 25.41 4.91
N ARG A 14 9.86 26.29 5.90
CA ARG A 14 9.99 27.74 5.69
C ARG A 14 11.37 28.16 5.19
N TYR A 15 12.36 27.27 5.29
CA TYR A 15 13.74 27.54 4.89
C TYR A 15 14.32 26.37 4.10
N ASP A 16 15.13 26.67 3.09
CA ASP A 16 15.81 25.66 2.27
C ASP A 16 16.83 24.84 3.08
N LEU A 17 17.39 25.45 4.13
CA LEU A 17 18.34 24.84 5.06
C LEU A 17 17.70 23.87 6.06
N CYS A 18 16.38 23.71 6.07
CA CYS A 18 15.71 22.75 6.95
C CYS A 18 16.27 21.33 6.82
N LYS A 19 16.72 20.92 5.62
CA LYS A 19 17.40 19.63 5.41
C LYS A 19 18.75 19.54 6.12
N PHE A 20 19.54 20.62 6.07
CA PHE A 20 20.84 20.71 6.73
C PHE A 20 20.68 20.70 8.25
N TRP A 21 19.75 21.49 8.78
CA TRP A 21 19.46 21.53 10.23
C TRP A 21 18.96 20.19 10.76
N THR A 22 18.11 19.48 10.01
CA THR A 22 17.76 18.10 10.34
C THR A 22 19.01 17.20 10.37
N SER A 23 19.91 17.31 9.40
CA SER A 23 21.11 16.45 9.31
C SER A 23 22.09 16.63 10.46
N ILE A 24 22.11 17.81 11.09
CA ILE A 24 22.94 18.09 12.28
C ILE A 24 22.16 17.88 13.61
N GLY A 25 20.92 17.41 13.55
CA GLY A 25 20.14 17.01 14.72
C GLY A 25 19.31 18.12 15.38
N GLU A 26 19.05 19.24 14.70
CA GLU A 26 18.24 20.35 15.23
C GLU A 26 16.82 19.94 15.61
N CYS A 27 16.27 18.89 15.00
CA CYS A 27 14.97 18.35 15.38
C CYS A 27 14.91 17.86 16.84
N LYS A 28 16.07 17.47 17.40
CA LYS A 28 16.21 17.01 18.79
C LYS A 28 16.65 18.16 19.70
N ASN A 29 17.64 18.93 19.26
CA ASN A 29 18.25 19.99 20.06
C ASN A 29 17.37 21.25 20.13
N ASN A 30 16.62 21.55 19.07
CA ASN A 30 15.79 22.74 18.93
C ASN A 30 14.39 22.40 18.39
N LYS A 31 13.74 21.43 19.04
CA LYS A 31 12.48 20.82 18.62
C LYS A 31 11.33 21.81 18.40
N ASP A 32 11.21 22.83 19.26
CA ASP A 32 10.07 23.76 19.21
C ASP A 32 10.22 24.73 18.03
N TRP A 33 11.42 25.26 17.81
CA TRP A 33 11.70 26.11 16.67
C TRP A 33 11.60 25.34 15.35
N MET A 34 12.20 24.14 15.30
CA MET A 34 12.17 23.29 14.11
C MET A 34 10.76 22.79 13.78
N ARG A 35 9.91 22.52 14.78
CA ARG A 35 8.51 22.15 14.55
C ARG A 35 7.75 23.28 13.86
N ASP A 36 7.99 24.51 14.24
CA ASP A 36 7.25 25.64 13.69
C ASP A 36 7.78 26.05 12.31
N HIS A 37 9.09 25.96 12.09
CA HIS A 37 9.75 26.47 10.86
C HIS A 37 10.10 25.39 9.84
N CYS A 38 10.32 24.16 10.29
CA CYS A 38 10.73 23.03 9.46
C CYS A 38 9.89 21.77 9.78
N PRO A 39 8.54 21.86 9.81
CA PRO A 39 7.67 20.78 10.26
C PRO A 39 7.78 19.51 9.41
N VAL A 40 8.08 19.66 8.12
CA VAL A 40 8.24 18.54 7.17
C VAL A 40 9.61 17.89 7.36
N SER A 41 10.67 18.69 7.48
CA SER A 41 12.04 18.21 7.64
C SER A 41 12.32 17.52 8.98
N CYS A 42 11.55 17.84 10.03
CA CYS A 42 11.65 17.16 11.33
C CYS A 42 10.58 16.10 11.56
N ASP A 43 9.90 15.67 10.49
CA ASP A 43 8.88 14.65 10.53
C ASP A 43 7.71 14.97 11.49
N VAL A 44 7.56 16.22 11.92
CA VAL A 44 6.49 16.63 12.85
C VAL A 44 5.13 16.63 12.15
N CYS A 45 5.12 16.72 10.81
CA CYS A 45 3.97 16.49 9.96
C CYS A 45 4.05 15.16 9.18
N THR A 46 4.67 14.12 9.75
CA THR A 46 4.58 12.77 9.17
C THR A 46 3.23 12.14 9.46
N ASN A 47 2.32 12.23 8.50
CA ASN A 47 1.47 11.08 8.22
C ASN A 47 2.31 10.03 7.47
N GLY A 48 3.15 9.33 8.24
CA GLY A 48 3.74 8.01 7.96
C GLY A 48 4.00 7.57 6.52
N SER A 49 4.66 8.36 5.68
CA SER A 49 5.24 7.85 4.43
C SER A 49 6.44 8.70 4.05
N SER A 50 7.53 8.03 3.71
CA SER A 50 8.54 8.58 2.80
C SER A 50 7.83 9.40 1.73
N VAL A 51 8.27 10.65 1.55
CA VAL A 51 7.65 11.66 0.70
C VAL A 51 7.12 11.03 -0.59
N CYS A 52 5.83 10.72 -0.60
CA CYS A 52 5.17 10.07 -1.72
C CYS A 52 4.71 11.17 -2.66
N VAL A 53 5.67 11.68 -3.43
CA VAL A 53 5.48 12.76 -4.37
C VAL A 53 5.96 12.32 -5.73
N ASP A 54 5.27 12.86 -6.73
CA ASP A 54 5.70 12.74 -8.10
C ASP A 54 6.97 13.55 -8.30
N ARG A 55 7.95 12.93 -8.96
CA ARG A 55 9.26 13.49 -9.29
C ARG A 55 9.30 14.07 -10.70
N HIS A 56 8.21 13.91 -11.46
CA HIS A 56 8.09 14.42 -12.81
C HIS A 56 6.78 15.18 -13.02
N ARG A 57 6.85 16.32 -13.73
CA ARG A 57 5.70 17.21 -13.99
C ARG A 57 4.59 16.57 -14.82
N LEU A 58 4.92 15.55 -15.61
CA LEU A 58 3.97 14.82 -16.48
C LEU A 58 3.42 13.55 -15.84
N CYS A 59 3.69 13.30 -14.55
CA CYS A 59 3.21 12.09 -13.88
C CYS A 59 1.68 11.93 -13.95
N ASP A 60 0.92 13.02 -13.83
CA ASP A 60 -0.55 12.98 -13.92
C ASP A 60 -1.03 12.63 -15.34
N PHE A 61 -0.35 13.15 -16.37
CA PHE A 61 -0.64 12.83 -17.77
C PHE A 61 -0.32 11.37 -18.10
N TRP A 62 0.82 10.86 -17.64
CA TRP A 62 1.19 9.47 -17.88
C TRP A 62 0.30 8.50 -17.09
N ALA A 63 -0.08 8.86 -15.87
CA ALA A 63 -1.05 8.08 -15.10
C ALA A 63 -2.42 8.01 -15.79
N SER A 64 -2.90 9.10 -16.42
CA SER A 64 -4.16 9.07 -17.18
C SER A 64 -4.05 8.24 -18.47
N MET A 65 -2.85 8.09 -19.01
CA MET A 65 -2.53 7.23 -20.16
C MET A 65 -2.26 5.76 -19.77
N LYS A 66 -2.51 5.37 -18.51
CA LYS A 66 -2.28 4.01 -17.99
C LYS A 66 -0.81 3.55 -18.01
N GLU A 67 0.12 4.50 -17.90
CA GLU A 67 1.55 4.18 -17.79
C GLU A 67 1.90 3.51 -16.45
N CYS A 68 1.04 3.63 -15.44
CA CYS A 68 1.20 2.90 -14.19
C CYS A 68 1.11 1.38 -14.39
N GLU A 69 0.38 0.92 -15.41
CA GLU A 69 0.23 -0.48 -15.79
C GLU A 69 1.22 -0.88 -16.89
N THR A 70 1.37 -0.06 -17.95
CA THR A 70 2.22 -0.38 -19.11
C THR A 70 3.71 -0.12 -18.87
N ASN A 71 4.05 0.82 -17.99
CA ASN A 71 5.41 1.21 -17.66
C ASN A 71 5.61 1.34 -16.13
N ALA A 72 5.07 0.35 -15.42
CA ALA A 72 5.07 0.32 -13.96
C ALA A 72 6.47 0.53 -13.37
N VAL A 73 7.50 -0.13 -13.89
CA VAL A 73 8.86 -0.05 -13.34
C VAL A 73 9.36 1.39 -13.25
N TRP A 74 9.13 2.20 -14.29
CA TRP A 74 9.55 3.59 -14.29
C TRP A 74 8.61 4.48 -13.46
N MET A 75 7.30 4.29 -13.64
CA MET A 75 6.26 5.09 -13.00
C MET A 75 6.22 4.92 -11.47
N LEU A 76 6.51 3.75 -10.94
CA LEU A 76 6.47 3.52 -9.48
C LEU A 76 7.59 4.27 -8.75
N VAL A 77 8.75 4.45 -9.38
CA VAL A 77 9.89 5.15 -8.79
C VAL A 77 9.77 6.66 -8.94
N ASN A 78 9.20 7.11 -10.06
CA ASN A 78 9.16 8.53 -10.43
C ASN A 78 7.82 9.20 -10.20
N CYS A 79 6.73 8.45 -10.23
CA CYS A 79 5.35 8.93 -10.12
C CYS A 79 4.53 8.14 -9.09
N PRO A 80 5.05 7.91 -7.86
CA PRO A 80 4.37 7.07 -6.88
C PRO A 80 3.04 7.67 -6.41
N ARG A 81 2.84 8.99 -6.54
CA ARG A 81 1.59 9.65 -6.13
C ARG A 81 0.55 9.58 -7.24
N SER A 82 0.90 9.90 -8.49
CA SER A 82 -0.03 9.75 -9.63
C SER A 82 -0.43 8.28 -9.84
N CYS A 83 0.45 7.31 -9.55
CA CYS A 83 0.10 5.87 -9.56
C CYS A 83 -0.54 5.36 -8.26
N LYS A 84 -0.92 6.26 -7.34
CA LYS A 84 -1.57 5.96 -6.06
C LYS A 84 -0.87 4.87 -5.24
N LEU A 85 0.46 4.85 -5.27
CA LEU A 85 1.30 3.94 -4.48
C LEU A 85 1.50 4.40 -3.04
N CYS A 86 1.11 5.63 -2.73
CA CYS A 86 1.24 6.20 -1.40
C CYS A 86 0.38 5.43 -0.39
N LYS A 87 0.99 4.90 0.66
CA LYS A 87 0.36 4.09 1.73
C LYS A 87 -0.62 4.86 2.64
N GLY A 88 -1.09 6.04 2.24
CA GLY A 88 -1.98 6.89 3.03
C GLY A 88 -3.46 6.85 2.66
N ALA A 89 -3.80 6.46 1.41
CA ALA A 89 -5.19 6.54 0.94
C ALA A 89 -6.00 5.26 1.19
N SER A 90 -5.36 4.09 1.06
CA SER A 90 -6.03 2.78 1.11
C SER A 90 -6.06 2.12 2.49
N ALA A 91 -5.19 2.53 3.43
CA ALA A 91 -5.16 1.96 4.78
C ALA A 91 -6.42 2.32 5.60
N LYS A 92 -6.92 3.57 5.49
CA LYS A 92 -8.13 4.00 6.21
C LYS A 92 -9.43 3.38 5.65
N ARG A 93 -9.48 3.08 4.35
CA ARG A 93 -10.63 2.43 3.70
C ARG A 93 -10.70 0.93 4.01
N ALA A 94 -9.55 0.27 4.06
CA ALA A 94 -9.45 -1.15 4.42
C ALA A 94 -9.91 -1.43 5.86
N GLU A 95 -9.61 -0.54 6.82
CA GLU A 95 -10.08 -0.65 8.21
C GLU A 95 -11.61 -0.48 8.35
N LEU A 96 -12.25 0.23 7.41
CA LEU A 96 -13.70 0.43 7.36
C LEU A 96 -14.44 -0.62 6.50
N GLY A 97 -13.71 -1.57 5.89
CA GLY A 97 -14.30 -2.61 5.04
C GLY A 97 -14.82 -2.12 3.67
N ILE A 98 -14.47 -0.90 3.27
CA ILE A 98 -14.93 -0.29 2.01
C ILE A 98 -13.78 -0.33 1.00
N PHE A 99 -13.55 -1.50 0.41
CA PHE A 99 -12.50 -1.73 -0.58
C PHE A 99 -13.11 -1.78 -1.99
N GLU A 100 -12.78 -0.83 -2.85
CA GLU A 100 -13.28 -0.75 -4.23
C GLU A 100 -12.20 -1.06 -5.27
N GLU A 101 -12.62 -1.41 -6.49
CA GLU A 101 -11.70 -1.62 -7.62
C GLU A 101 -10.82 -0.39 -7.90
N SER A 102 -11.30 0.82 -7.57
CA SER A 102 -10.57 2.08 -7.71
C SER A 102 -9.34 2.21 -6.79
N ASP A 103 -9.29 1.40 -5.72
CA ASP A 103 -8.17 1.28 -4.78
C ASP A 103 -7.10 0.30 -5.28
N CYS A 104 -7.41 -0.49 -6.31
CA CYS A 104 -6.54 -1.52 -6.86
C CYS A 104 -5.72 -1.01 -8.04
N THR A 105 -4.70 -0.21 -7.74
CA THR A 105 -3.77 0.33 -8.74
C THR A 105 -2.76 -0.66 -9.27
N PHE A 106 -2.33 -1.62 -8.44
CA PHE A 106 -1.47 -2.70 -8.89
C PHE A 106 -2.08 -4.04 -8.51
N VAL A 107 -2.47 -4.80 -9.53
CA VAL A 107 -3.05 -6.12 -9.35
C VAL A 107 -1.94 -7.16 -9.40
N SER A 108 -1.32 -7.38 -8.25
CA SER A 108 -0.36 -8.46 -8.04
C SER A 108 -1.09 -9.76 -7.69
N THR A 109 -0.66 -10.87 -8.30
CA THR A 109 -0.98 -12.21 -7.80
C THR A 109 0.10 -12.67 -6.84
N HIS A 110 -0.25 -12.83 -5.58
CA HIS A 110 0.57 -13.48 -4.57
C HIS A 110 0.13 -14.93 -4.40
N GLU A 111 0.95 -15.86 -4.87
CA GLU A 111 0.76 -17.26 -4.51
C GLU A 111 1.20 -17.48 -3.06
N ASP A 112 0.25 -17.85 -2.20
CA ASP A 112 0.56 -18.21 -0.82
C ASP A 112 0.98 -19.68 -0.74
N THR A 113 2.29 -19.93 -0.88
CA THR A 113 2.87 -21.28 -0.79
C THR A 113 3.16 -21.70 0.65
N THR A 114 3.01 -20.80 1.63
CA THR A 114 3.45 -21.04 3.02
C THR A 114 2.74 -22.21 3.69
N ILE A 115 1.51 -22.51 3.26
CA ILE A 115 0.66 -23.57 3.81
C ILE A 115 0.46 -24.72 2.81
N ARG A 116 1.15 -24.67 1.67
CA ARG A 116 1.00 -25.68 0.62
C ARG A 116 1.70 -26.96 1.04
N ARG A 117 0.91 -27.93 1.50
CA ARG A 117 1.37 -29.31 1.74
C ARG A 117 0.92 -30.20 0.58
N THR A 118 1.86 -30.92 0.00
CA THR A 118 1.54 -32.01 -0.92
C THR A 118 0.99 -33.19 -0.14
N ILE A 119 -0.22 -33.63 -0.47
CA ILE A 119 -0.83 -34.81 0.14
C ILE A 119 -0.29 -36.05 -0.59
N SER A 120 0.24 -37.01 0.16
CA SER A 120 0.68 -38.29 -0.39
C SER A 120 -0.48 -39.26 -0.58
N THR A 121 -0.33 -40.24 -1.47
CA THR A 121 -1.33 -41.30 -1.67
C THR A 121 -1.60 -42.11 -0.38
N SER A 122 -0.59 -42.24 0.49
CA SER A 122 -0.75 -42.82 1.83
C SER A 122 -1.62 -41.97 2.74
N ASP A 123 -1.44 -40.63 2.75
CA ASP A 123 -2.25 -39.72 3.57
C ASP A 123 -3.73 -39.79 3.16
N VAL A 124 -4.02 -39.86 1.86
CA VAL A 124 -5.40 -40.04 1.34
C VAL A 124 -5.97 -41.39 1.77
N ARG A 125 -5.20 -42.47 1.65
CA ARG A 125 -5.66 -43.81 2.05
C ARG A 125 -5.98 -43.87 3.54
N VAL A 126 -5.12 -43.31 4.38
CA VAL A 126 -5.31 -43.29 5.83
C VAL A 126 -6.55 -42.46 6.19
N SER A 127 -6.70 -41.27 5.62
CA SER A 127 -7.86 -40.40 5.87
C SER A 127 -9.17 -41.03 5.38
N ASN A 128 -9.19 -41.60 4.17
CA ASN A 128 -10.38 -42.29 3.65
C ASN A 128 -10.76 -43.50 4.49
N ASN A 129 -9.77 -44.27 4.98
CA ASN A 129 -10.06 -45.44 5.80
C ASN A 129 -10.57 -45.06 7.20
N ALA A 130 -10.10 -43.94 7.76
CA ALA A 130 -10.50 -43.47 9.08
C ALA A 130 -11.81 -42.66 9.09
N PHE A 131 -12.03 -41.84 8.06
CA PHE A 131 -13.09 -40.82 8.04
C PHE A 131 -14.00 -40.90 6.81
N GLY A 132 -13.75 -41.83 5.88
CA GLY A 132 -14.51 -41.96 4.63
C GLY A 132 -14.30 -40.80 3.64
N CYS A 133 -13.37 -39.89 3.93
CA CYS A 133 -13.16 -38.65 3.17
C CYS A 133 -11.67 -38.29 3.04
N SER A 134 -11.33 -37.56 1.98
CA SER A 134 -10.00 -37.00 1.75
C SER A 134 -9.67 -35.91 2.77
N PRO A 135 -8.39 -35.73 3.17
CA PRO A 135 -8.04 -34.67 4.10
C PRO A 135 -8.35 -33.29 3.51
N ALA A 136 -9.01 -32.44 4.29
CA ALA A 136 -9.23 -31.05 3.89
C ALA A 136 -7.91 -30.29 3.81
N LEU A 137 -7.68 -29.61 2.68
CA LEU A 137 -6.59 -28.66 2.56
C LEU A 137 -6.89 -27.42 3.39
N THR A 138 -5.84 -26.82 3.96
CA THR A 138 -5.93 -25.52 4.62
C THR A 138 -6.42 -24.48 3.62
N ARG A 139 -7.42 -23.69 4.02
CA ARG A 139 -7.96 -22.64 3.17
C ARG A 139 -6.91 -21.54 2.99
N PRO A 140 -6.59 -21.15 1.74
CA PRO A 140 -5.69 -20.03 1.50
C PRO A 140 -6.35 -18.72 1.95
N ASN A 141 -5.53 -17.74 2.34
CA ASN A 141 -6.03 -16.41 2.70
C ASN A 141 -6.31 -15.60 1.42
N CYS A 142 -7.56 -15.60 0.96
CA CYS A 142 -7.99 -14.87 -0.25
C CYS A 142 -7.77 -13.35 -0.15
N ASN A 143 -7.66 -12.79 1.06
CA ASN A 143 -7.42 -11.35 1.25
C ASN A 143 -6.04 -10.92 0.76
N LYS A 144 -5.09 -11.86 0.61
CA LYS A 144 -3.76 -11.58 0.02
C LYS A 144 -3.85 -11.20 -1.46
N ASN A 145 -4.91 -11.61 -2.15
CA ASN A 145 -5.15 -11.36 -3.57
C ASN A 145 -6.42 -10.54 -3.81
N LEU A 146 -6.83 -9.73 -2.83
CA LEU A 146 -8.11 -9.03 -2.86
C LEU A 146 -8.32 -8.19 -4.12
N CYS A 147 -7.28 -7.48 -4.59
CA CYS A 147 -7.33 -6.73 -5.84
C CYS A 147 -7.45 -7.59 -7.09
N TYR A 148 -6.81 -8.75 -7.09
CA TYR A 148 -6.92 -9.69 -8.19
C TYR A 148 -8.32 -10.27 -8.29
N HIS A 149 -8.91 -10.63 -7.14
CA HIS A 149 -10.29 -11.05 -7.10
C HIS A 149 -11.22 -9.92 -7.58
N LEU A 150 -11.21 -8.75 -6.97
CA LEU A 150 -12.09 -7.65 -7.40
C LEU A 150 -12.05 -7.33 -8.90
N LYS A 151 -10.87 -7.43 -9.54
CA LYS A 151 -10.70 -7.18 -10.98
C LYS A 151 -11.11 -8.32 -11.89
N PHE A 152 -10.93 -9.58 -11.47
CA PHE A 152 -10.97 -10.73 -12.38
C PHE A 152 -11.84 -11.90 -11.92
N ARG A 153 -12.25 -11.96 -10.65
CA ARG A 153 -13.07 -13.04 -10.05
C ARG A 153 -13.87 -12.56 -8.84
N THR A 154 -15.14 -12.93 -8.74
CA THR A 154 -15.89 -12.66 -7.52
C THR A 154 -15.27 -13.38 -6.30
N LEU A 155 -15.49 -12.86 -5.08
CA LEU A 155 -14.88 -13.40 -3.85
C LEU A 155 -15.32 -14.84 -3.52
N ASP A 156 -16.44 -15.27 -4.09
CA ASP A 156 -16.96 -16.66 -4.08
C ASP A 156 -16.34 -17.56 -5.17
N GLY A 157 -15.50 -17.01 -6.05
CA GLY A 157 -14.75 -17.77 -7.06
C GLY A 157 -15.43 -17.87 -8.44
N SER A 158 -16.52 -17.15 -8.66
CA SER A 158 -17.21 -17.07 -9.95
C SER A 158 -16.50 -16.07 -10.89
N PHE A 159 -16.50 -16.33 -12.19
CA PHE A 159 -15.94 -15.40 -13.17
C PHE A 159 -16.87 -14.20 -13.38
N ILE A 160 -16.29 -13.01 -13.52
CA ILE A 160 -17.02 -11.80 -13.94
C ILE A 160 -16.90 -11.76 -15.47
N TYR A 161 -18.03 -11.80 -16.19
CA TYR A 161 -18.10 -11.80 -17.66
C TYR A 161 -17.75 -10.44 -18.26
#